data_AF-A0A9W8N4U2-F1
#
_entry.id   AF-A0A9W8N4U2-F1
#
_cell.length_a   1.000
_cell.length_b   1.000
_cell.length_c   1.000
_cell.angle_alpha   90.00
_cell.angle_beta   90.00
_cell.angle_gamma   90.00
#
_symmetry.space_group_name_H-M   'P 1'
#
loop_
_entity.id
_entity.type
_entity.pdbx_description
1 polymer ?
#
loop_
_entity_poly.entity_id
_entity_poly.type
_entity_poly.pdbx_seq_one_letter_code
_entity_poly.pdbx_strand_id
1 'polypeptide(L)'
;MYFAKSLSSFVVSALLATTALGSAIPVPRQPAVDIAARDEIKAARDESIADMIRKRADQCLSEMKRRRTAMDVSIGQVKFGINDDTIDTVGLATCFGIAVVGTWADGTSGEFDRAMSHTYADYADDNTVIEAFQELVQTVVTAKDGGLSIERVVMVAPDPASYNDGQWSQEEIDQYNEEYAAYVGTITQNFGVAPEEKTHDYKESWRLSIKSDKTIECGPEGGDNKC
;
A
#
# COMPACT_ATOMS: atom_id res chain seq x y z
N MET A 1 73.94 16.29 6.92
CA MET A 1 72.97 16.48 8.01
C MET A 1 71.56 16.34 7.43
N TYR A 2 70.80 15.38 7.97
CA TYR A 2 69.35 15.29 8.19
C TYR A 2 68.30 15.79 7.13
N PHE A 3 67.48 14.81 6.64
CA PHE A 3 65.98 14.69 6.60
C PHE A 3 65.09 15.90 6.19
N ALA A 4 63.92 15.83 5.52
CA ALA A 4 63.03 14.77 4.99
C ALA A 4 61.79 15.36 4.24
N LYS A 5 61.00 14.46 3.62
CA LYS A 5 59.53 14.52 3.27
C LYS A 5 59.13 15.37 2.04
N SER A 6 58.23 14.97 1.14
CA SER A 6 57.17 13.94 1.13
C SER A 6 56.85 13.55 -0.33
N LEU A 7 56.63 12.26 -0.59
CA LEU A 7 56.32 11.68 -1.92
C LEU A 7 54.81 11.52 -2.10
N SER A 8 54.30 11.91 -3.27
CA SER A 8 52.95 11.65 -3.76
C SER A 8 52.77 10.18 -4.15
N SER A 9 51.67 9.57 -3.71
CA SER A 9 51.30 8.20 -4.04
C SER A 9 50.72 8.08 -5.44
N PHE A 10 51.31 7.19 -6.24
CA PHE A 10 50.75 6.65 -7.48
C PHE A 10 49.88 5.42 -7.19
N VAL A 11 48.81 5.30 -7.96
CA VAL A 11 47.88 4.16 -8.01
C VAL A 11 48.54 2.98 -8.74
N VAL A 12 48.55 1.80 -8.12
CA VAL A 12 48.67 0.51 -8.81
C VAL A 12 47.79 -0.51 -8.08
N SER A 13 46.86 -1.10 -8.83
CA SER A 13 46.05 -2.25 -8.46
C SER A 13 46.92 -3.52 -8.33
N ALA A 14 46.69 -4.34 -7.30
CA ALA A 14 46.83 -5.81 -7.40
C ALA A 14 46.25 -6.52 -6.17
N LEU A 15 45.42 -7.52 -6.48
CA LEU A 15 45.06 -8.75 -5.76
C LEU A 15 45.39 -8.87 -4.26
N LEU A 16 44.34 -9.16 -3.48
CA LEU A 16 44.43 -10.12 -2.38
C LEU A 16 43.29 -11.13 -2.48
N ALA A 17 43.66 -12.35 -2.87
CA ALA A 17 42.92 -13.55 -2.54
C ALA A 17 43.24 -13.89 -1.07
N THR A 18 42.21 -14.00 -0.24
CA THR A 18 42.31 -14.66 1.06
C THR A 18 41.19 -15.69 1.19
N THR A 19 41.65 -16.88 1.55
CA THR A 19 40.96 -18.15 1.69
C THR A 19 39.86 -18.10 2.76
N ALA A 20 38.63 -18.46 2.37
CA ALA A 20 37.57 -18.82 3.31
C ALA A 20 37.39 -20.34 3.28
N LEU A 21 38.04 -21.04 4.21
CA LEU A 21 37.72 -22.40 4.62
C LEU A 21 36.92 -22.33 5.92
N GLY A 22 35.80 -23.07 5.97
CA GLY A 22 35.32 -23.67 7.21
C GLY A 22 34.11 -23.00 7.87
N SER A 23 32.90 -23.39 7.42
CA SER A 23 31.94 -24.21 8.17
C SER A 23 30.53 -23.96 7.63
N ALA A 24 30.13 -24.80 6.67
CA ALA A 24 28.73 -24.94 6.32
C ALA A 24 28.00 -25.47 7.55
N ILE A 25 27.10 -24.68 8.12
CA ILE A 25 26.12 -25.19 9.08
C ILE A 25 25.20 -26.10 8.27
N PRO A 26 25.14 -27.43 8.55
CA PRO A 26 24.21 -28.30 7.87
C PRO A 26 22.80 -27.96 8.35
N VAL A 27 21.98 -27.40 7.47
CA VAL A 27 20.53 -27.33 7.67
C VAL A 27 20.02 -28.78 7.67
N PRO A 28 19.37 -29.26 8.74
CA PRO A 28 18.84 -30.62 8.78
C PRO A 28 17.74 -30.76 7.73
N ARG A 29 17.97 -31.62 6.72
CA ARG A 29 16.91 -32.07 5.82
C ARG A 29 16.00 -33.01 6.60
N GLN A 30 14.77 -32.58 6.86
CA GLN A 30 13.72 -33.47 7.32
C GLN A 30 13.39 -34.52 6.23
N PRO A 31 13.00 -35.74 6.63
CA PRO A 31 12.77 -36.84 5.70
C PRO A 31 11.61 -36.56 4.74
N ALA A 32 11.79 -37.01 3.49
CA ALA A 32 10.88 -36.91 2.36
C ALA A 32 9.66 -37.84 2.51
N VAL A 33 8.89 -37.65 3.58
CA VAL A 33 7.64 -38.36 3.83
C VAL A 33 6.58 -37.34 4.27
N ASP A 34 6.18 -36.44 3.35
CA ASP A 34 4.82 -35.88 3.25
C ASP A 34 4.64 -34.81 2.12
N ILE A 35 5.33 -34.96 0.99
CA ILE A 35 5.28 -33.94 -0.07
C ILE A 35 3.92 -34.00 -0.81
N ALA A 36 3.35 -35.19 -1.00
CA ALA A 36 2.06 -35.34 -1.68
C ALA A 36 0.86 -34.80 -0.85
N ALA A 37 0.87 -34.96 0.48
CA ALA A 37 -0.19 -34.40 1.33
C ALA A 37 -0.06 -32.88 1.52
N ARG A 38 1.17 -32.33 1.46
CA ARG A 38 1.40 -30.88 1.49
C ARG A 38 1.01 -30.18 0.19
N ASP A 39 1.21 -30.81 -0.96
CA ASP A 39 0.83 -30.22 -2.25
C ASP A 39 -0.70 -30.23 -2.46
N GLU A 40 -1.41 -31.24 -1.94
CA GLU A 40 -2.89 -31.25 -1.94
C GLU A 40 -3.50 -30.26 -0.93
N ILE A 41 -2.88 -30.09 0.25
CA ILE A 41 -3.29 -29.05 1.22
C ILE A 41 -3.00 -27.66 0.66
N LYS A 42 -1.90 -27.45 -0.06
CA LYS A 42 -1.58 -26.16 -0.68
C LYS A 42 -2.54 -25.84 -1.83
N ALA A 43 -2.85 -26.80 -2.69
CA ALA A 43 -3.81 -26.60 -3.78
C ALA A 43 -5.25 -26.32 -3.29
N ALA A 44 -5.70 -26.98 -2.20
CA ALA A 44 -7.00 -26.68 -1.59
C ALA A 44 -7.01 -25.34 -0.82
N ARG A 45 -5.86 -24.91 -0.30
CA ARG A 45 -5.69 -23.62 0.38
C ARG A 45 -5.69 -22.47 -0.63
N ASP A 46 -5.05 -22.65 -1.78
CA ASP A 46 -5.06 -21.70 -2.90
C ASP A 46 -6.48 -21.52 -3.49
N GLU A 47 -7.29 -22.59 -3.56
CA GLU A 47 -8.71 -22.50 -3.94
C GLU A 47 -9.55 -21.73 -2.90
N SER A 48 -9.28 -21.92 -1.60
CA SER A 48 -9.99 -21.19 -0.53
C SER A 48 -9.60 -19.72 -0.46
N ILE A 49 -8.33 -19.39 -0.74
CA ILE A 49 -7.82 -18.02 -0.83
C ILE A 49 -8.41 -17.32 -2.06
N ALA A 50 -8.46 -17.99 -3.21
CA ALA A 50 -9.08 -17.45 -4.42
C ALA A 50 -10.60 -17.20 -4.25
N ASP A 51 -11.32 -18.11 -3.59
CA ASP A 51 -12.75 -17.91 -3.29
C ASP A 51 -12.99 -16.84 -2.21
N MET A 52 -12.06 -16.66 -1.28
CA MET A 52 -12.05 -15.59 -0.29
C MET A 52 -11.79 -14.22 -0.93
N ILE A 53 -10.81 -14.13 -1.83
CA ILE A 53 -10.53 -12.92 -2.64
C ILE A 53 -11.74 -12.57 -3.49
N ARG A 54 -12.38 -13.56 -4.13
CA ARG A 54 -13.64 -13.34 -4.86
C ARG A 54 -14.74 -12.83 -3.95
N LYS A 55 -14.91 -13.39 -2.75
CA LYS A 55 -15.95 -12.93 -1.82
C LYS A 55 -15.73 -11.48 -1.37
N ARG A 56 -14.47 -11.06 -1.12
CA ARG A 56 -14.08 -9.67 -0.81
C ARG A 56 -14.30 -8.74 -2.01
N ALA A 57 -13.85 -9.16 -3.18
CA ALA A 57 -14.02 -8.46 -4.45
C ALA A 57 -15.50 -8.29 -4.80
N ASP A 58 -16.31 -9.33 -4.67
CA ASP A 58 -17.73 -9.34 -5.03
C ASP A 58 -18.54 -8.44 -4.11
N GLN A 59 -18.21 -8.39 -2.80
CA GLN A 59 -18.81 -7.43 -1.87
C GLN A 59 -18.48 -5.98 -2.25
N CYS A 60 -17.22 -5.68 -2.58
CA CYS A 60 -16.79 -4.36 -3.03
C CYS A 60 -17.40 -3.97 -4.40
N LEU A 61 -17.34 -4.86 -5.39
CA LEU A 61 -17.79 -4.62 -6.76
C LEU A 61 -19.33 -4.48 -6.89
N SER A 62 -20.09 -5.08 -5.97
CA SER A 62 -21.55 -5.00 -6.00
C SER A 62 -22.11 -3.59 -5.75
N GLU A 63 -21.34 -2.71 -5.11
CA GLU A 63 -21.76 -1.37 -4.67
C GLU A 63 -21.37 -0.22 -5.62
N MET A 64 -20.48 -0.45 -6.61
CA MET A 64 -19.86 0.60 -7.43
C MET A 64 -20.75 1.33 -8.46
N LYS A 65 -22.07 1.10 -8.54
CA LYS A 65 -22.92 1.69 -9.60
C LYS A 65 -23.52 3.06 -9.23
N ARG A 66 -22.77 4.17 -9.41
CA ARG A 66 -23.24 5.49 -9.94
C ARG A 66 -22.25 6.64 -9.65
N ARG A 67 -21.77 7.35 -10.70
CA ARG A 67 -21.88 8.82 -10.95
C ARG A 67 -20.93 9.24 -12.09
N ARG A 68 -21.24 10.36 -12.78
CA ARG A 68 -20.66 10.76 -14.09
C ARG A 68 -19.84 12.05 -14.08
N THR A 69 -19.46 12.56 -12.91
CA THR A 69 -18.72 13.84 -12.75
C THR A 69 -17.46 13.74 -11.88
N ALA A 70 -17.16 12.56 -11.34
CA ALA A 70 -15.95 12.30 -10.57
C ALA A 70 -15.11 11.25 -11.29
N MET A 71 -13.79 11.31 -11.13
CA MET A 71 -12.89 10.23 -11.47
C MET A 71 -13.09 9.11 -10.46
N ASP A 72 -13.77 8.06 -10.90
CA ASP A 72 -14.01 6.86 -10.10
C ASP A 72 -12.71 6.04 -10.02
N VAL A 73 -12.31 5.68 -8.80
CA VAL A 73 -11.14 4.85 -8.52
C VAL A 73 -11.62 3.44 -8.18
N SER A 74 -11.52 2.53 -9.14
CA SER A 74 -11.81 1.12 -8.90
C SER A 74 -10.69 0.44 -8.11
N ILE A 75 -10.97 -0.72 -7.53
CA ILE A 75 -9.96 -1.55 -6.88
C ILE A 75 -8.78 -1.80 -7.84
N GLY A 76 -7.56 -1.72 -7.34
CA GLY A 76 -6.33 -1.86 -8.12
C GLY A 76 -6.05 -0.66 -9.03
N GLN A 77 -6.65 0.50 -8.76
CA GLN A 77 -6.39 1.72 -9.50
C GLN A 77 -5.88 2.83 -8.60
N VAL A 78 -5.15 3.73 -9.25
CA VAL A 78 -4.80 5.05 -8.76
C VAL A 78 -5.34 6.11 -9.73
N LYS A 79 -5.74 7.25 -9.19
CA LYS A 79 -6.08 8.45 -9.97
C LYS A 79 -5.38 9.66 -9.38
N PHE A 80 -5.04 10.58 -10.27
CA PHE A 80 -4.40 11.86 -9.97
C PHE A 80 -5.30 12.97 -10.51
N GLY A 81 -5.48 14.04 -9.72
CA GLY A 81 -6.37 15.14 -10.07
C GLY A 81 -5.71 16.51 -9.91
N ILE A 82 -6.19 17.46 -10.70
CA ILE A 82 -5.77 18.86 -10.70
C ILE A 82 -6.95 19.78 -11.02
N ASN A 83 -6.82 21.08 -10.74
CA ASN A 83 -7.86 22.08 -11.06
C ASN A 83 -9.24 21.67 -10.50
N ASP A 84 -10.25 21.59 -11.37
CA ASP A 84 -11.64 21.32 -11.01
C ASP A 84 -11.97 19.82 -10.83
N ASP A 85 -10.96 18.95 -10.92
CA ASP A 85 -11.18 17.50 -10.80
C ASP A 85 -11.80 17.13 -9.45
N THR A 86 -12.57 16.04 -9.43
CA THR A 86 -13.01 15.39 -8.18
C THR A 86 -12.71 13.91 -8.32
N ILE A 87 -12.12 13.31 -7.29
CA ILE A 87 -11.77 11.89 -7.24
C ILE A 87 -12.68 11.21 -6.22
N ASP A 88 -13.25 10.06 -6.55
CA ASP A 88 -14.19 9.35 -5.67
C ASP A 88 -13.91 7.85 -5.74
N THR A 89 -14.07 7.18 -4.60
CA THR A 89 -14.07 5.73 -4.49
C THR A 89 -15.13 5.28 -3.50
N VAL A 90 -15.69 4.10 -3.75
CA VAL A 90 -16.73 3.46 -2.95
C VAL A 90 -16.38 1.98 -2.78
N GLY A 91 -17.13 1.27 -1.95
CA GLY A 91 -16.98 -0.17 -1.72
C GLY A 91 -15.87 -0.51 -0.73
N LEU A 92 -15.45 0.42 0.15
CA LEU A 92 -14.29 0.23 1.01
C LEU A 92 -14.49 -0.76 2.18
N ALA A 93 -15.44 -1.69 2.10
CA ALA A 93 -15.78 -2.62 3.18
C ALA A 93 -14.61 -3.50 3.65
N THR A 94 -13.80 -4.01 2.71
CA THR A 94 -12.60 -4.82 2.98
C THR A 94 -11.40 -4.29 2.21
N CYS A 95 -11.33 -2.98 2.00
CA CYS A 95 -10.36 -2.36 1.10
C CYS A 95 -9.71 -1.15 1.76
N PHE A 96 -8.51 -0.80 1.31
CA PHE A 96 -7.85 0.43 1.69
C PHE A 96 -8.13 1.52 0.65
N GLY A 97 -8.67 2.63 1.12
CA GLY A 97 -8.79 3.87 0.35
C GLY A 97 -7.78 4.88 0.88
N ILE A 98 -6.82 5.30 0.06
CA ILE A 98 -5.84 6.32 0.45
C ILE A 98 -6.06 7.55 -0.38
N ALA A 99 -6.26 8.69 0.27
CA ALA A 99 -6.36 10.01 -0.33
C ALA A 99 -5.17 10.86 0.09
N VAL A 100 -4.50 11.48 -0.88
CA VAL A 100 -3.37 12.39 -0.68
C VAL A 100 -3.73 13.74 -1.28
N VAL A 101 -3.53 14.80 -0.52
CA VAL A 101 -3.66 16.18 -1.01
C VAL A 101 -2.41 16.98 -0.67
N GLY A 102 -2.01 17.85 -1.59
CA GLY A 102 -0.84 18.70 -1.41
C GLY A 102 -0.94 20.01 -2.16
N THR A 103 0.05 20.87 -1.96
CA THR A 103 0.16 22.16 -2.64
C THR A 103 1.58 22.35 -3.16
N TRP A 104 1.68 22.85 -4.38
CA TRP A 104 2.95 23.17 -5.02
C TRP A 104 3.55 24.44 -4.39
N ALA A 105 4.87 24.45 -4.19
CA ALA A 105 5.59 25.62 -3.71
C ALA A 105 5.37 26.83 -4.64
N ASP A 106 5.47 28.05 -4.09
CA ASP A 106 5.30 29.29 -4.87
C ASP A 106 6.19 29.31 -6.13
N GLY A 107 5.58 29.58 -7.28
CA GLY A 107 6.26 29.59 -8.56
C GLY A 107 6.52 28.21 -9.17
N THR A 108 6.03 27.14 -8.55
CA THR A 108 6.03 25.77 -9.10
C THR A 108 4.60 25.29 -9.37
N SER A 109 4.47 24.35 -10.29
CA SER A 109 3.23 23.65 -10.61
C SER A 109 3.59 22.27 -11.12
N GLY A 110 2.72 21.28 -10.91
CA GLY A 110 2.90 19.95 -11.48
C GLY A 110 1.61 19.37 -12.00
N GLU A 111 1.66 18.09 -12.36
CA GLU A 111 0.59 17.40 -13.10
C GLU A 111 -0.62 17.07 -12.22
N PHE A 112 -0.44 17.05 -10.90
CA PHE A 112 -1.51 16.83 -9.94
C PHE A 112 -1.24 17.54 -8.62
N ASP A 113 -2.30 17.79 -7.86
CA ASP A 113 -2.23 18.24 -6.46
C ASP A 113 -3.06 17.35 -5.52
N ARG A 114 -3.72 16.34 -6.08
CA ARG A 114 -4.47 15.30 -5.36
C ARG A 114 -4.23 13.95 -6.00
N ALA A 115 -4.20 12.91 -5.17
CA ALA A 115 -4.08 11.53 -5.62
C ALA A 115 -4.95 10.62 -4.75
N MET A 116 -5.47 9.55 -5.33
CA MET A 116 -6.21 8.54 -4.59
C MET A 116 -5.91 7.14 -5.13
N SER A 117 -5.72 6.17 -4.23
CA SER A 117 -5.67 4.76 -4.56
C SER A 117 -6.78 3.98 -3.86
N HIS A 118 -7.24 2.91 -4.51
CA HIS A 118 -8.13 1.92 -3.93
C HIS A 118 -7.46 0.54 -4.06
N THR A 119 -7.07 -0.05 -2.94
CA THR A 119 -6.41 -1.37 -2.90
C THR A 119 -7.16 -2.33 -1.97
N TYR A 120 -6.90 -3.63 -2.08
CA TYR A 120 -7.42 -4.58 -1.10
C TYR A 120 -6.71 -4.40 0.24
N ALA A 121 -7.46 -4.71 1.29
CA ALA A 121 -6.96 -4.83 2.66
C ALA A 121 -6.01 -6.01 2.87
N ASP A 122 -6.02 -6.98 1.95
CA ASP A 122 -5.39 -8.27 2.16
C ASP A 122 -4.85 -8.79 0.83
N TYR A 123 -3.71 -9.49 0.87
CA TYR A 123 -3.03 -10.10 -0.26
C TYR A 123 -3.98 -11.00 -1.06
N ALA A 124 -4.70 -10.40 -2.01
CA ALA A 124 -5.07 -11.14 -3.18
C ALA A 124 -3.75 -11.60 -3.80
N ASP A 125 -3.62 -12.86 -4.17
CA ASP A 125 -2.54 -13.40 -5.02
C ASP A 125 -2.44 -12.69 -6.41
N ASP A 126 -3.05 -11.51 -6.53
CA ASP A 126 -3.06 -10.62 -7.66
C ASP A 126 -2.10 -9.43 -7.40
N ASN A 127 -0.89 -9.55 -7.94
CA ASN A 127 0.15 -8.52 -7.86
C ASN A 127 -0.34 -7.13 -8.34
N THR A 128 -1.37 -7.06 -9.19
CA THR A 128 -1.89 -5.79 -9.74
C THR A 128 -2.47 -4.86 -8.67
N VAL A 129 -2.85 -5.38 -7.51
CA VAL A 129 -3.50 -4.57 -6.47
C VAL A 129 -2.48 -3.86 -5.57
N ILE A 130 -1.35 -4.52 -5.29
CA ILE A 130 -0.22 -3.89 -4.59
C ILE A 130 0.44 -2.83 -5.50
N GLU A 131 0.44 -3.07 -6.81
CA GLU A 131 0.97 -2.13 -7.81
C GLU A 131 0.30 -0.75 -7.72
N ALA A 132 -1.02 -0.66 -7.47
CA ALA A 132 -1.70 0.63 -7.35
C ALA A 132 -1.25 1.46 -6.14
N PHE A 133 -1.00 0.83 -4.98
CA PHE A 133 -0.44 1.53 -3.82
C PHE A 133 1.03 1.92 -4.08
N GLN A 134 1.82 1.04 -4.69
CA GLN A 134 3.20 1.35 -5.06
C GLN A 134 3.29 2.49 -6.07
N GLU A 135 2.39 2.52 -7.07
CA GLU A 135 2.28 3.58 -8.06
C GLU A 135 1.91 4.91 -7.40
N LEU A 136 0.95 4.91 -6.48
CA LEU A 136 0.61 6.09 -5.68
C LEU A 136 1.85 6.61 -4.93
N VAL A 137 2.54 5.72 -4.19
CA VAL A 137 3.71 6.09 -3.39
C VAL A 137 4.81 6.67 -4.27
N GLN A 138 5.18 5.97 -5.34
CA GLN A 138 6.26 6.40 -6.24
C GLN A 138 5.94 7.73 -6.92
N THR A 139 4.71 7.92 -7.38
CA THR A 139 4.29 9.14 -8.07
C THR A 139 4.24 10.33 -7.12
N VAL A 140 3.72 10.15 -5.90
CA VAL A 140 3.68 11.20 -4.87
C VAL A 140 5.10 11.58 -4.41
N VAL A 141 6.00 10.61 -4.22
CA VAL A 141 7.41 10.88 -3.87
C VAL A 141 8.09 11.68 -4.98
N THR A 142 7.89 11.30 -6.24
CA THR A 142 8.46 12.02 -7.39
C THR A 142 7.94 13.46 -7.45
N ALA A 143 6.64 13.68 -7.23
CA ALA A 143 6.06 15.02 -7.20
C ALA A 143 6.60 15.85 -6.02
N LYS A 144 6.80 15.23 -4.86
CA LYS A 144 7.39 15.87 -3.68
C LYS A 144 8.81 16.35 -3.93
N ASP A 145 9.63 15.52 -4.57
CA ASP A 145 10.98 15.91 -5.00
C ASP A 145 10.94 17.05 -6.05
N GLY A 146 9.85 17.14 -6.81
CA GLY A 146 9.57 18.24 -7.74
C GLY A 146 9.03 19.53 -7.10
N GLY A 147 8.69 19.54 -5.80
CA GLY A 147 8.19 20.72 -5.09
C GLY A 147 6.75 20.64 -4.57
N LEU A 148 6.09 19.48 -4.67
CA LEU A 148 4.78 19.25 -4.03
C LEU A 148 4.96 19.09 -2.51
N SER A 149 4.34 19.98 -1.73
CA SER A 149 4.22 19.80 -0.28
C SER A 149 2.97 18.97 0.03
N ILE A 150 3.13 17.83 0.69
CA ILE A 150 1.99 16.99 1.12
C ILE A 150 1.39 17.59 2.39
N GLU A 151 0.12 17.96 2.32
CA GLU A 151 -0.58 18.66 3.41
C GLU A 151 -1.34 17.70 4.30
N ARG A 152 -2.04 16.74 3.68
CA ARG A 152 -2.91 15.80 4.37
C ARG A 152 -2.98 14.48 3.62
N VAL A 153 -2.99 13.41 4.40
CA VAL A 153 -3.21 12.05 3.90
C VAL A 153 -4.31 11.44 4.74
N VAL A 154 -5.33 10.86 4.11
CA VAL A 154 -6.40 10.13 4.80
C VAL A 154 -6.36 8.70 4.32
N MET A 155 -6.40 7.75 5.26
CA MET A 155 -6.50 6.33 4.97
C MET A 155 -7.81 5.81 5.56
N VAL A 156 -8.72 5.37 4.69
CA VAL A 156 -9.92 4.64 5.08
C VAL A 156 -9.62 3.14 4.99
N ALA A 157 -9.93 2.42 6.05
CA ALA A 157 -9.61 1.01 6.17
C ALA A 157 -10.60 0.31 7.11
N PRO A 158 -10.79 -1.01 7.01
CA PRO A 158 -11.47 -1.77 8.05
C PRO A 158 -10.71 -1.69 9.38
N ASP A 159 -11.39 -1.74 10.51
CA ASP A 159 -10.75 -1.83 11.82
C ASP A 159 -10.22 -3.27 12.01
N PRO A 160 -8.92 -3.46 12.30
CA PRO A 160 -8.38 -4.74 12.80
C PRO A 160 -9.27 -5.49 13.78
N ALA A 161 -9.87 -4.78 14.73
CA ALA A 161 -10.70 -5.36 15.76
C ALA A 161 -11.99 -5.97 15.20
N SER A 162 -12.50 -5.46 14.07
CA SER A 162 -13.76 -5.91 13.47
C SER A 162 -13.70 -7.34 12.92
N TYR A 163 -12.51 -7.84 12.60
CA TYR A 163 -12.31 -9.21 12.13
C TYR A 163 -12.38 -10.28 13.25
N ASN A 164 -12.43 -9.88 14.53
CA ASN A 164 -12.52 -10.80 15.67
C ASN A 164 -13.96 -11.30 15.95
N ASP A 165 -14.72 -11.67 14.93
CA ASP A 165 -16.11 -12.10 15.05
C ASP A 165 -16.31 -13.64 14.91
N GLY A 166 -15.20 -14.38 14.83
CA GLY A 166 -15.17 -15.82 14.66
C GLY A 166 -15.43 -16.31 13.23
N GLN A 167 -15.57 -15.40 12.26
CA GLN A 167 -15.62 -15.75 10.83
C GLN A 167 -14.24 -15.82 10.18
N TRP A 168 -13.22 -15.31 10.86
CA TRP A 168 -11.84 -15.22 10.40
C TRP A 168 -10.92 -16.06 11.31
N SER A 169 -9.94 -16.69 10.70
CA SER A 169 -8.84 -17.35 11.39
C SER A 169 -7.85 -16.33 11.95
N GLN A 170 -7.11 -16.73 12.98
CA GLN A 170 -6.09 -15.85 13.56
C GLN A 170 -4.99 -15.47 12.56
N GLU A 171 -4.63 -16.38 11.65
CA GLU A 171 -3.62 -16.13 10.61
C GLU A 171 -4.05 -15.02 9.65
N GLU A 172 -5.32 -15.00 9.23
CA GLU A 172 -5.88 -13.94 8.38
C GLU A 172 -5.92 -12.58 9.10
N ILE A 173 -6.26 -12.59 10.39
CA ILE A 173 -6.28 -11.37 11.21
C ILE A 173 -4.86 -10.82 11.38
N ASP A 174 -3.89 -11.69 11.66
CA ASP A 174 -2.49 -11.30 11.83
C ASP A 174 -1.92 -10.76 10.51
N GLN A 175 -2.21 -11.40 9.38
CA GLN A 175 -1.80 -10.93 8.05
C GLN A 175 -2.38 -9.54 7.73
N TYR A 176 -3.68 -9.36 7.93
CA TYR A 176 -4.32 -8.05 7.76
C TYR A 176 -3.65 -6.95 8.61
N ASN A 177 -3.32 -7.27 9.86
CA ASN A 177 -2.66 -6.33 10.77
C ASN A 177 -1.24 -5.96 10.30
N GLU A 178 -0.50 -6.93 9.77
CA GLU A 178 0.83 -6.69 9.19
C GLU A 178 0.74 -5.77 7.96
N GLU A 179 -0.24 -5.99 7.08
CA GLU A 179 -0.46 -5.17 5.90
C GLU A 179 -0.90 -3.74 6.27
N TYR A 180 -1.88 -3.62 7.16
CA TYR A 180 -2.33 -2.34 7.70
C TYR A 180 -1.15 -1.52 8.25
N ALA A 181 -0.31 -2.15 9.09
CA ALA A 181 0.87 -1.50 9.65
C ALA A 181 1.91 -1.13 8.57
N ALA A 182 2.08 -1.97 7.56
CA ALA A 182 2.98 -1.69 6.43
C ALA A 182 2.52 -0.49 5.60
N TYR A 183 1.21 -0.33 5.37
CA TYR A 183 0.64 0.83 4.68
C TYR A 183 0.88 2.13 5.46
N VAL A 184 0.54 2.14 6.76
CA VAL A 184 0.77 3.30 7.64
C VAL A 184 2.25 3.66 7.71
N GLY A 185 3.12 2.67 7.87
CA GLY A 185 4.57 2.85 7.91
C GLY A 185 5.12 3.41 6.59
N THR A 186 4.70 2.86 5.46
CA THR A 186 5.13 3.29 4.12
C THR A 186 4.70 4.73 3.83
N ILE A 187 3.45 5.09 4.11
CA ILE A 187 2.94 6.45 3.97
C ILE A 187 3.76 7.42 4.83
N THR A 188 3.91 7.10 6.11
CA THR A 188 4.63 7.95 7.07
C THR A 188 6.07 8.18 6.64
N GLN A 189 6.76 7.11 6.23
CA GLN A 189 8.16 7.16 5.81
C GLN A 189 8.36 7.98 4.52
N ASN A 190 7.51 7.78 3.50
CA ASN A 190 7.71 8.37 2.17
C ASN A 190 7.13 9.79 2.08
N PHE A 191 5.93 10.00 2.62
CA PHE A 191 5.25 11.29 2.50
C PHE A 191 5.72 12.27 3.57
N GLY A 192 6.24 11.77 4.70
CA GLY A 192 6.71 12.60 5.82
C GLY A 192 5.59 13.11 6.72
N VAL A 193 4.36 12.64 6.49
CA VAL A 193 3.17 12.87 7.31
C VAL A 193 2.51 11.53 7.58
N ALA A 194 2.07 11.30 8.81
CA ALA A 194 1.28 10.12 9.14
C ALA A 194 -0.13 10.25 8.54
N PRO A 195 -0.73 9.16 8.04
CA PRO A 195 -2.11 9.21 7.56
C PRO A 195 -3.08 9.47 8.73
N GLU A 196 -4.13 10.25 8.46
CA GLU A 196 -5.33 10.25 9.28
C GLU A 196 -6.11 8.95 9.02
N GLU A 197 -6.00 8.03 9.95
CA GLU A 197 -6.66 6.72 9.88
C GLU A 197 -8.16 6.85 10.20
N LYS A 198 -9.00 6.33 9.30
CA LYS A 198 -10.46 6.31 9.40
C LYS A 198 -10.92 4.88 9.30
N THR A 199 -11.07 4.24 10.46
CA THR A 199 -11.42 2.82 10.54
C THR A 199 -12.92 2.58 10.66
N HIS A 200 -13.38 1.44 10.15
CA HIS A 200 -14.80 1.04 10.21
C HIS A 200 -14.98 -0.48 10.34
N ASP A 201 -16.20 -0.95 10.60
CA ASP A 201 -16.48 -2.39 10.61
C ASP A 201 -16.32 -2.98 9.19
N TYR A 202 -15.66 -4.13 9.04
CA TYR A 202 -15.43 -4.75 7.72
C TYR A 202 -16.73 -5.14 6.97
N LYS A 203 -17.88 -5.15 7.66
CA LYS A 203 -19.21 -5.39 7.08
C LYS A 203 -19.89 -4.11 6.58
N GLU A 204 -19.30 -2.94 6.84
CA GLU A 204 -19.84 -1.65 6.43
C GLU A 204 -19.05 -1.12 5.22
N SER A 205 -19.73 -0.85 4.10
CA SER A 205 -19.11 -0.20 2.96
C SER A 205 -18.94 1.30 3.19
N TRP A 206 -17.72 1.78 2.92
CA TRP A 206 -17.37 3.19 3.03
C TRP A 206 -17.02 3.80 1.67
N ARG A 207 -17.16 5.12 1.60
CA ARG A 207 -16.71 5.95 0.48
C ARG A 207 -15.63 6.94 0.92
N LEU A 208 -14.79 7.30 -0.03
CA LEU A 208 -13.74 8.31 0.11
C LEU A 208 -13.72 9.19 -1.13
N SER A 209 -13.75 10.51 -0.95
CA SER A 209 -13.81 11.49 -2.03
C SER A 209 -12.84 12.64 -1.76
N ILE A 210 -12.15 13.11 -2.80
CA ILE A 210 -11.37 14.34 -2.79
C ILE A 210 -12.01 15.33 -3.76
N LYS A 211 -12.46 16.47 -3.26
CA LYS A 211 -13.09 17.54 -4.05
C LYS A 211 -12.07 18.39 -4.82
N SER A 212 -12.59 19.24 -5.71
CA SER A 212 -11.83 20.27 -6.45
C SER A 212 -11.03 21.20 -5.52
N ASP A 213 -11.62 21.57 -4.38
CA ASP A 213 -11.00 22.42 -3.37
C ASP A 213 -10.08 21.66 -2.38
N LYS A 214 -9.74 20.40 -2.69
CA LYS A 214 -8.93 19.49 -1.88
C LYS A 214 -9.57 19.03 -0.56
N THR A 215 -10.85 19.33 -0.33
CA THR A 215 -11.60 18.76 0.78
C THR A 215 -11.69 17.24 0.62
N ILE A 216 -11.35 16.50 1.68
CA ILE A 216 -11.50 15.04 1.72
C ILE A 216 -12.77 14.70 2.51
N GLU A 217 -13.71 14.00 1.87
CA GLU A 217 -14.91 13.47 2.52
C GLU A 217 -14.80 11.95 2.64
N CYS A 218 -15.16 11.40 3.79
CA CYS A 218 -15.26 9.96 3.97
C CYS A 218 -16.36 9.58 4.97
N GLY A 219 -16.85 8.35 4.85
CA GLY A 219 -17.88 7.81 5.74
C GLY A 219 -18.69 6.67 5.09
N PRO A 220 -19.70 6.15 5.79
CA PRO A 220 -20.57 5.09 5.30
C PRO A 220 -21.25 5.46 3.98
N GLU A 221 -21.42 4.49 3.11
CA GLU A 221 -22.18 4.71 1.87
C GLU A 221 -23.64 5.07 2.17
N GLY A 222 -24.15 6.11 1.49
CA GLY A 222 -25.51 6.63 1.71
C GLY A 222 -25.68 7.57 2.91
N GLY A 223 -24.63 7.85 3.68
CA GLY A 223 -24.63 8.83 4.77
C GLY A 223 -24.29 10.28 4.35
N ASP A 224 -24.65 11.25 5.20
CA ASP A 224 -24.20 12.64 5.13
C ASP A 224 -22.75 12.74 5.67
N ASN A 225 -21.79 12.36 4.83
CA ASN A 225 -20.40 12.14 5.24
C ASN A 225 -19.59 13.45 5.42
N LYS A 226 -18.79 13.54 6.49
CA LYS A 226 -17.82 14.62 6.74
C LYS A 226 -16.51 14.04 7.29
N CYS A 227 -15.45 14.19 6.51
CA CYS A 227 -14.06 14.17 6.96
C CYS A 227 -13.44 15.55 6.65
#